data_AF-A0A0U5FQ24-F1
#
_entry.id   AF-A0A0U5FQ24-F1
#
_cell.length_a   1.000
_cell.length_b   1.000
_cell.length_c   1.000
_cell.angle_alpha   90.00
_cell.angle_beta   90.00
_cell.angle_gamma   90.00
#
_symmetry.space_group_name_H-M   'P 1'
#
loop_
_entity.id
_entity.type
_entity.pdbx_description
1 polymer ?
#
loop_
_entity_poly.entity_id
_entity_poly.type
_entity_poly.pdbx_seq_one_letter_code
_entity_poly.pdbx_strand_id
1 'polypeptide(L)'
;MIDFPLSPSMLIAPRSVPFSAWLGHVPFASWLVQQLRPQSIVELGTHTGASFLAFCQAVEEQELTSRVFAVDSWEGDEHAGFYGDDIYNQLHGYQQRNYPGISEMLRMRFSEALEYFADDSIDLLHIDGLHTYEAVREDFETWLPKLTSRAVVLFHDTCVHERGFGVWKYWAEISQQYPAFEFTHTHGLGVLLVGSERNSALLELADAAAAGGFALINRVFDVLGRNVKNMEELERVYAGLADARGQVVALTQQEQMRQQRVLQLEQQVQQLEQQSQQQSLHAQQLEQQIEQFTQNSLASAELQRTIAEERAQAMNEMKTLVLPRLESSEQKLDKVLQQRWWRR
;
A
#
# COMPACT_ATOMS: atom_id res chain seq x y z
N MET A 1 44.99 0.38 29.28
CA MET A 1 43.63 -0.20 29.22
C MET A 1 42.70 0.98 29.40
N ILE A 2 41.76 1.20 28.48
CA ILE A 2 40.84 2.33 28.58
C ILE A 2 39.94 2.05 29.79
N ASP A 3 39.93 2.96 30.77
CA ASP A 3 38.99 2.90 31.87
C ASP A 3 37.65 3.46 31.38
N PHE A 4 36.86 2.61 30.73
CA PHE A 4 35.59 3.01 30.13
C PHE A 4 34.45 2.73 31.12
N PRO A 5 33.75 3.77 31.65
CA PRO A 5 32.72 3.58 32.65
C PRO A 5 31.48 2.92 32.01
N LEU A 6 31.26 1.64 32.34
CA LEU A 6 30.01 0.96 32.03
C LEU A 6 28.85 1.64 32.75
N SER A 7 27.74 1.83 32.04
CA SER A 7 26.56 2.48 32.60
C SER A 7 25.27 1.82 32.14
N PRO A 8 24.22 1.78 32.99
CA PRO A 8 22.89 1.33 32.59
C PRO A 8 22.32 2.08 31.38
N SER A 9 22.70 3.34 31.15
CA SER A 9 22.25 4.12 29.98
C SER A 9 22.64 3.49 28.65
N MET A 10 23.74 2.73 28.61
CA MET A 10 24.19 1.99 27.44
C MET A 10 23.26 0.82 27.07
N LEU A 11 22.38 0.40 27.99
CA LEU A 11 21.43 -0.71 27.82
C LEU A 11 20.01 -0.20 27.54
N ILE A 12 19.88 1.03 27.03
CA ILE A 12 18.60 1.63 26.65
C ILE A 12 17.79 0.69 25.75
N ALA A 13 16.51 0.53 26.09
CA ALA A 13 15.54 -0.21 25.29
C ALA A 13 14.65 0.83 24.58
N PRO A 14 14.93 1.17 23.30
CA PRO A 14 14.20 2.23 22.62
C PRO A 14 12.71 1.92 22.52
N ARG A 15 11.88 2.91 22.88
CA ARG A 15 10.41 2.80 22.81
C ARG A 15 9.87 2.91 21.39
N SER A 16 10.68 3.48 20.49
CA SER A 16 10.38 3.60 19.07
C SER A 16 11.65 3.33 18.30
N VAL A 17 11.54 2.51 17.26
CA VAL A 17 12.64 2.13 16.37
C VAL A 17 12.26 2.43 14.92
N PRO A 18 12.06 3.72 14.55
CA PRO A 18 11.71 4.07 13.18
C PRO A 18 12.83 3.64 12.24
N PHE A 19 12.49 3.20 11.02
CA PHE A 19 13.47 2.80 10.03
C PHE A 19 14.47 3.94 9.78
N SER A 20 15.73 3.68 10.11
CA SER A 20 16.82 4.66 9.98
C SER A 20 18.17 3.96 9.99
N ALA A 21 19.11 4.52 9.21
CA ALA A 21 20.50 4.13 9.22
C ALA A 21 21.15 4.34 10.60
N TRP A 22 20.65 5.29 11.40
CA TRP A 22 21.24 5.79 12.64
C TRP A 22 21.00 4.90 13.88
N LEU A 23 20.02 3.99 13.85
CA LEU A 23 19.55 3.22 15.02
C LEU A 23 20.65 2.50 15.82
N GLY A 24 21.77 2.16 15.18
CA GLY A 24 22.90 1.53 15.86
C GLY A 24 23.59 2.44 16.89
N HIS A 25 23.41 3.76 16.81
CA HIS A 25 24.02 4.72 17.72
C HIS A 25 23.18 5.03 18.97
N VAL A 26 21.95 4.52 19.07
CA VAL A 26 21.04 4.77 20.20
C VAL A 26 21.69 4.49 21.58
N PRO A 27 22.42 3.37 21.79
CA PRO A 27 23.14 3.15 23.05
C PRO A 27 24.20 4.21 23.37
N PHE A 28 24.92 4.68 22.34
CA PHE A 28 25.91 5.74 22.50
C PHE A 28 25.25 7.07 22.81
N ALA A 29 24.15 7.41 22.13
CA ALA A 29 23.38 8.61 22.37
C ALA A 29 22.92 8.70 23.83
N SER A 30 22.35 7.62 24.36
CA SER A 30 21.91 7.57 25.76
C SER A 30 23.08 7.70 26.74
N TRP A 31 24.20 7.02 26.49
CA TRP A 31 25.42 7.17 27.29
C TRP A 31 25.97 8.61 27.24
N LEU A 32 25.99 9.22 26.06
CA LEU A 32 26.47 10.58 25.85
C LEU A 32 25.62 11.59 26.62
N VAL A 33 24.29 11.48 26.57
CA VAL A 33 23.39 12.33 27.37
C VAL A 33 23.69 12.18 28.85
N GLN A 34 24.04 10.99 29.33
CA GLN A 34 24.39 10.78 30.74
C GLN A 34 25.70 11.44 31.13
N GLN A 35 26.73 11.34 30.28
CA GLN A 35 28.02 11.95 30.57
C GLN A 35 27.94 13.47 30.49
N LEU A 36 27.24 14.00 29.49
CA LEU A 36 27.10 15.44 29.33
C LEU A 36 26.13 16.02 30.35
N ARG A 37 24.96 15.43 30.56
CA ARG A 37 23.81 16.09 31.21
C ARG A 37 23.55 17.46 30.56
N PRO A 38 23.30 17.51 29.23
CA PRO A 38 23.16 18.77 28.49
C PRO A 38 21.91 19.54 28.95
N GLN A 39 21.95 20.87 28.92
CA GLN A 39 20.75 21.70 29.09
C GLN A 39 19.95 21.79 27.77
N SER A 40 20.65 21.84 26.64
CA SER A 40 20.05 21.94 25.31
C SER A 40 20.71 20.97 24.33
N ILE A 41 19.88 20.20 23.63
CA ILE A 41 20.25 19.30 22.53
C ILE A 41 19.54 19.78 21.28
N VAL A 42 20.28 19.98 20.18
CA VAL A 42 19.71 20.34 18.88
C VAL A 42 20.13 19.31 17.84
N GLU A 43 19.18 18.86 17.04
CA GLU A 43 19.39 18.02 15.87
C GLU A 43 19.01 18.77 14.60
N LEU A 44 19.91 18.71 13.61
CA LEU A 44 19.73 19.22 12.26
C LEU A 44 19.57 18.01 11.32
N GLY A 45 18.40 17.87 10.70
CA GLY A 45 18.05 16.69 9.91
C GLY A 45 17.49 15.59 10.80
N THR A 46 16.17 15.60 10.96
CA THR A 46 15.46 14.71 11.88
C THR A 46 14.75 13.58 11.15
N HIS A 47 14.23 13.83 9.94
CA HIS A 47 13.53 12.83 9.14
C HIS A 47 12.46 12.05 9.96
N THR A 48 12.61 10.73 10.12
CA THR A 48 11.70 9.87 10.90
C THR A 48 11.93 9.93 12.42
N GLY A 49 12.97 10.62 12.88
CA GLY A 49 13.21 10.96 14.29
C GLY A 49 13.98 9.92 15.10
N ALA A 50 14.75 9.01 14.48
CA ALA A 50 15.46 7.96 15.21
C ALA A 50 16.39 8.50 16.31
N SER A 51 17.24 9.46 15.96
CA SER A 51 18.19 10.12 16.86
C SER A 51 17.50 11.09 17.82
N PHE A 52 16.61 11.94 17.31
CA PHE A 52 15.79 12.82 18.14
C PHE A 52 15.02 12.09 19.25
N LEU A 53 14.33 10.99 18.92
CA LEU A 53 13.58 10.20 19.90
C LEU A 53 14.49 9.48 20.89
N ALA A 54 15.69 9.07 20.45
CA ALA A 54 16.70 8.50 21.34
C ALA A 54 17.21 9.53 22.36
N PHE A 55 17.46 10.77 21.93
CA PHE A 55 17.82 11.86 22.85
C PHE A 55 16.68 12.18 23.81
N CYS A 56 15.44 12.27 23.32
CA CYS A 56 14.26 12.50 24.16
C CYS A 56 14.11 11.42 25.24
N GLN A 57 14.21 10.14 24.85
CA GLN A 57 14.11 9.03 25.78
C GLN A 57 15.25 9.03 26.80
N ALA A 58 16.47 9.31 26.36
CA ALA A 58 17.62 9.38 27.26
C ALA A 58 17.47 10.50 28.30
N VAL A 59 16.99 11.68 27.89
CA VAL A 59 16.70 12.81 28.78
C VAL A 59 15.64 12.43 29.82
N GLU A 60 14.56 11.77 29.38
CA GLU A 60 13.48 11.36 30.28
C GLU A 60 13.91 10.27 31.28
N GLU A 61 14.56 9.20 30.81
CA GLU A 61 15.01 8.07 31.66
C GLU A 61 16.07 8.48 32.68
N GLN A 62 16.80 9.56 32.40
CA GLN A 62 17.85 10.09 33.26
C GLN A 62 17.38 11.29 34.11
N GLU A 63 16.08 11.61 34.05
CA GLU A 63 15.42 12.66 34.83
C GLU A 63 16.11 14.03 34.67
N LEU A 64 16.53 14.36 33.44
CA LEU A 64 17.15 15.63 33.15
C LEU A 64 16.09 16.70 32.82
N THR A 65 16.43 17.96 33.08
CA THR A 65 15.63 19.13 32.68
C THR A 65 15.99 19.64 31.28
N SER A 66 16.65 18.80 30.49
CA SER A 66 17.15 19.17 29.15
C SER A 66 15.99 19.47 28.20
N ARG A 67 16.27 20.35 27.23
CA ARG A 67 15.40 20.59 26.08
C ARG A 67 16.00 19.93 24.84
N VAL A 68 15.17 19.23 24.06
CA VAL A 68 15.59 18.56 22.83
C VAL A 68 14.85 19.15 21.63
N PHE A 69 15.59 19.65 20.65
CA PHE A 69 15.02 20.31 19.48
C PHE A 69 15.34 19.50 18.22
N ALA A 70 14.31 19.22 17.44
CA ALA A 70 14.43 18.68 16.08
C ALA A 70 14.22 19.82 15.07
N VAL A 71 15.20 20.08 14.23
CA VAL A 71 15.12 21.07 13.15
C VAL A 71 15.20 20.37 11.82
N ASP A 72 14.16 20.51 11.01
CA ASP A 72 14.06 19.91 9.68
C ASP A 72 12.98 20.64 8.88
N SER A 73 13.07 20.67 7.55
CA SER A 73 11.98 21.17 6.71
C SER A 73 10.84 20.14 6.56
N TRP A 74 11.19 18.84 6.70
CA TRP A 74 10.39 17.69 6.31
C TRP A 74 9.90 17.75 4.85
N GLU A 75 10.65 18.43 3.98
CA GLU A 75 10.42 18.43 2.53
C GLU A 75 11.24 17.34 1.82
N GLY A 76 12.27 16.80 2.49
CA GLY A 76 13.24 15.88 1.90
C GLY A 76 14.33 16.58 1.09
N ASP A 77 15.30 15.81 0.61
CA ASP A 77 16.45 16.29 -0.17
C ASP A 77 16.99 15.22 -1.13
N GLU A 78 18.12 15.48 -1.79
CA GLU A 78 18.72 14.56 -2.78
C GLU A 78 19.26 13.25 -2.19
N HIS A 79 19.62 13.22 -0.90
CA HIS A 79 20.17 12.05 -0.22
C HIS A 79 19.12 11.27 0.58
N ALA A 80 18.16 11.97 1.19
CA ALA A 80 17.04 11.38 1.92
C ALA A 80 15.84 11.01 1.02
N GLY A 81 15.75 11.62 -0.17
CA GLY A 81 14.58 11.56 -1.05
C GLY A 81 13.47 12.52 -0.61
N PHE A 82 12.55 12.83 -1.52
CA PHE A 82 11.38 13.68 -1.25
C PHE A 82 10.22 12.82 -0.75
N TYR A 83 9.56 13.27 0.32
CA TYR A 83 8.43 12.59 0.96
C TYR A 83 7.31 13.56 1.32
N GLY A 84 6.10 13.04 1.54
CA GLY A 84 4.96 13.84 1.97
C GLY A 84 4.96 14.13 3.47
N ASP A 85 3.96 14.91 3.90
CA ASP A 85 3.75 15.32 5.30
C ASP A 85 3.55 14.15 6.29
N ASP A 86 3.38 12.93 5.81
CA ASP A 86 3.16 11.74 6.65
C ASP A 86 4.30 11.51 7.65
N ILE A 87 5.57 11.74 7.24
CA ILE A 87 6.73 11.57 8.13
C ILE A 87 6.65 12.56 9.29
N TYR A 88 6.44 13.85 8.98
CA TYR A 88 6.28 14.90 9.99
C TYR A 88 5.08 14.59 10.90
N ASN A 89 3.91 14.30 10.34
CA ASN A 89 2.68 14.09 11.10
C ASN A 89 2.78 12.88 12.05
N GLN A 90 3.39 11.79 11.60
CA GLN A 90 3.61 10.60 12.42
C GLN A 90 4.58 10.89 13.58
N LEU A 91 5.73 11.50 13.28
CA LEU A 91 6.71 11.86 14.29
C LEU A 91 6.15 12.88 15.29
N HIS A 92 5.50 13.94 14.81
CA HIS A 92 4.88 14.97 15.65
C HIS A 92 3.81 14.37 16.55
N GLY A 93 2.93 13.51 16.02
CA GLY A 93 1.94 12.81 16.81
C GLY A 93 2.57 11.93 17.91
N TYR A 94 3.67 11.22 17.60
CA TYR A 94 4.40 10.44 18.59
C TYR A 94 5.07 11.32 19.65
N GLN A 95 5.75 12.39 19.22
CA GLN A 95 6.44 13.33 20.08
C GLN A 95 5.47 14.01 21.06
N GLN A 96 4.32 14.50 20.60
CA GLN A 96 3.33 15.14 21.45
C GLN A 96 2.72 14.20 22.49
N ARG A 97 2.60 12.90 22.17
CA ARG A 97 2.08 11.90 23.12
C ARG A 97 3.10 11.48 24.18
N ASN A 98 4.39 11.47 23.83
CA ASN A 98 5.42 10.86 24.67
C ASN A 98 6.36 11.88 25.33
N TYR A 99 6.67 13.00 24.66
CA TYR A 99 7.70 13.96 25.07
C TYR A 99 7.28 15.46 25.01
N PRO A 100 6.01 15.85 25.28
CA PRO A 100 5.54 17.23 25.05
C PRO A 100 6.21 18.30 25.93
N GLY A 101 6.78 17.92 27.08
CA GLY A 101 7.47 18.84 28.00
C GLY A 101 8.99 18.89 27.85
N ILE A 102 9.57 17.96 27.08
CA ILE A 102 11.01 17.78 26.92
C ILE A 102 11.46 18.28 25.54
N SER A 103 10.62 18.10 24.52
CA SER A 103 11.05 18.31 23.14
C SER A 103 10.14 19.21 22.32
N GLU A 104 10.75 19.76 21.27
CA GLU A 104 10.12 20.69 20.34
C GLU A 104 10.61 20.42 18.91
N MET A 105 9.70 20.54 17.94
CA MET A 105 9.98 20.30 16.53
C MET A 105 9.83 21.62 15.76
N LEU A 106 10.91 22.07 15.14
CA LEU A 106 10.98 23.30 14.35
C LEU A 106 10.96 22.93 12.86
N ARG A 107 9.77 23.05 12.24
CA ARG A 107 9.55 22.77 10.80
C ARG A 107 10.02 23.96 9.95
N MET A 108 11.33 24.04 9.71
CA MET A 108 12.01 25.14 9.01
C MET A 108 13.43 24.74 8.56
N ARG A 109 14.10 25.58 7.77
CA ARG A 109 15.50 25.36 7.39
C ARG A 109 16.43 25.65 8.58
N PHE A 110 17.61 25.02 8.58
CA PHE A 110 18.57 25.18 9.69
C PHE A 110 19.02 26.64 9.87
N SER A 111 19.19 27.38 8.77
CA SER A 111 19.56 28.79 8.80
C SER A 111 18.49 29.69 9.42
N GLU A 112 17.20 29.34 9.27
CA GLU A 112 16.07 30.06 9.87
C GLU A 112 15.98 29.76 11.39
N ALA A 113 16.32 28.53 11.78
CA ALA A 113 16.27 28.11 13.17
C ALA A 113 17.30 28.81 14.07
N LEU A 114 18.39 29.35 13.50
CA LEU A 114 19.44 30.06 14.25
C LEU A 114 18.88 31.22 15.12
N GLU A 115 17.79 31.85 14.71
CA GLU A 115 17.16 32.95 15.46
C GLU A 115 16.48 32.50 16.76
N TYR A 116 16.17 31.20 16.89
CA TYR A 116 15.53 30.62 18.07
C TYR A 116 16.53 30.21 19.15
N PHE A 117 17.82 30.18 18.83
CA PHE A 117 18.89 29.77 19.75
C PHE A 117 19.78 30.96 20.10
N ALA A 118 19.97 31.18 21.40
CA ALA A 118 20.95 32.15 21.87
C ALA A 118 22.37 31.67 21.57
N ASP A 119 23.31 32.60 21.44
CA ASP A 119 24.73 32.25 21.41
C ASP A 119 25.12 31.56 22.74
N ASP A 120 26.10 30.66 22.70
CA ASP A 120 26.58 29.92 23.89
C ASP A 120 25.45 29.21 24.67
N SER A 121 24.55 28.50 23.95
CA SER A 121 23.36 27.87 24.56
C SER A 121 23.15 26.39 24.24
N ILE A 122 23.86 25.82 23.26
CA ILE A 122 23.71 24.43 22.81
C ILE A 122 24.86 23.58 23.34
N ASP A 123 24.54 22.57 24.16
CA ASP A 123 25.54 21.66 24.74
C ASP A 123 25.81 20.43 23.86
N LEU A 124 24.83 20.03 23.06
CA LEU A 124 24.95 18.91 22.13
C LEU A 124 24.28 19.27 20.81
N LEU A 125 25.06 19.29 19.74
CA LEU A 125 24.57 19.48 18.37
C LEU A 125 24.75 18.18 17.58
N HIS A 126 23.69 17.69 16.94
CA HIS A 126 23.73 16.56 16.03
C HIS A 126 23.46 17.06 14.60
N ILE A 127 24.39 16.79 13.68
CA ILE A 127 24.31 17.19 12.27
C ILE A 127 24.13 15.91 11.43
N ASP A 128 22.94 15.78 10.85
CA ASP A 128 22.53 14.68 9.95
C ASP A 128 21.59 15.22 8.85
N GLY A 129 21.93 16.41 8.33
CA GLY A 129 21.21 17.08 7.25
C GLY A 129 21.65 16.62 5.85
N LEU A 130 21.81 17.56 4.91
CA LEU A 130 22.27 17.22 3.57
C LEU A 130 23.75 16.78 3.59
N HIS A 131 24.04 15.64 2.96
CA HIS A 131 25.33 14.96 3.14
C HIS A 131 26.45 15.43 2.20
N THR A 132 26.30 16.58 1.52
CA THR A 132 27.38 17.18 0.72
C THR A 132 28.44 17.82 1.63
N TYR A 133 29.66 18.02 1.11
CA TYR A 133 30.75 18.63 1.87
C TYR A 133 30.41 20.08 2.25
N GLU A 134 29.82 20.81 1.31
CA GLU A 134 29.46 22.22 1.48
C GLU A 134 28.36 22.39 2.52
N ALA A 135 27.33 21.55 2.50
CA ALA A 135 26.21 21.64 3.43
C ALA A 135 26.63 21.32 4.88
N VAL A 136 27.30 20.19 5.13
CA VAL A 136 27.74 19.84 6.49
C VAL A 136 28.72 20.87 7.07
N ARG A 137 29.55 21.47 6.21
CA ARG A 137 30.46 22.54 6.61
C ARG A 137 29.71 23.81 6.97
N GLU A 138 28.75 24.22 6.13
CA GLU A 138 27.89 25.38 6.40
C GLU A 138 27.11 25.20 7.70
N ASP A 139 26.53 24.01 7.92
CA ASP A 139 25.80 23.66 9.14
C ASP A 139 26.70 23.80 10.37
N PHE A 140 27.91 23.23 10.35
CA PHE A 140 28.83 23.38 11.47
C PHE A 140 29.25 24.84 11.70
N GLU A 141 29.70 25.54 10.65
CA GLU A 141 30.26 26.89 10.77
C GLU A 141 29.21 27.92 11.21
N THR A 142 27.97 27.81 10.74
CA THR A 142 26.88 28.73 11.09
C THR A 142 26.32 28.48 12.48
N TRP A 143 26.34 27.23 12.96
CA TRP A 143 25.91 26.87 14.31
C TRP A 143 27.01 27.00 15.37
N LEU A 144 28.28 27.11 14.98
CA LEU A 144 29.42 27.24 15.89
C LEU A 144 29.25 28.33 16.97
N PRO A 145 28.73 29.54 16.68
CA PRO A 145 28.50 30.57 17.71
C PRO A 145 27.43 30.20 18.75
N LYS A 146 26.54 29.25 18.44
CA LYS A 146 25.46 28.78 19.33
C LYS A 146 25.94 27.75 20.36
N LEU A 147 27.12 27.17 20.14
CA LEU A 147 27.67 26.10 20.96
C LEU A 147 28.25 26.64 22.27
N THR A 148 28.01 25.91 23.36
CA THR A 148 28.55 26.27 24.67
C THR A 148 30.04 26.01 24.79
N SER A 149 30.67 26.59 25.82
CA SER A 149 32.05 26.24 26.22
C SER A 149 32.29 24.76 26.53
N ARG A 150 31.24 23.93 26.66
CA ARG A 150 31.30 22.48 26.94
C ARG A 150 30.70 21.62 25.83
N ALA A 151 30.43 22.22 24.68
CA ALA A 151 29.66 21.59 23.62
C ALA A 151 30.36 20.40 22.96
N VAL A 152 29.55 19.43 22.58
CA VAL A 152 29.91 18.30 21.72
C VAL A 152 29.09 18.37 20.44
N VAL A 153 29.75 18.11 19.31
CA VAL A 153 29.09 18.04 17.99
C VAL A 153 29.21 16.63 17.45
N LEU A 154 28.11 16.12 16.92
CA LEU A 154 28.01 14.82 16.28
C LEU A 154 27.81 14.99 14.77
N PHE A 155 28.54 14.21 13.97
CA PHE A 155 28.40 14.16 12.53
C PHE A 155 28.06 12.72 12.12
N HIS A 156 26.92 12.53 11.47
CA HIS A 156 26.54 11.21 10.96
C HIS A 156 27.09 10.97 9.54
N ASP A 157 27.08 9.72 9.07
CA ASP A 157 27.55 9.31 7.74
C ASP A 157 29.04 9.59 7.44
N THR A 158 29.89 9.66 8.46
CA THR A 158 31.34 9.93 8.31
C THR A 158 32.10 8.82 7.59
N CYS A 159 31.52 7.63 7.43
CA CYS A 159 32.09 6.49 6.70
C CYS A 159 31.42 6.24 5.33
N VAL A 160 30.61 7.16 4.79
CA VAL A 160 29.95 7.01 3.48
C VAL A 160 30.74 7.75 2.38
N HIS A 161 31.25 7.02 1.39
CA HIS A 161 32.16 7.54 0.36
C HIS A 161 31.54 7.55 -1.06
N GLU A 162 30.24 7.29 -1.18
CA GLU A 162 29.53 7.15 -2.46
C GLU A 162 28.43 8.20 -2.63
N ARG A 163 27.76 8.23 -3.78
CA ARG A 163 26.56 9.06 -4.05
C ARG A 163 26.73 10.57 -3.77
N GLY A 164 27.95 11.08 -3.91
CA GLY A 164 28.25 12.50 -3.69
C GLY A 164 28.39 12.90 -2.21
N PHE A 165 28.40 11.94 -1.28
CA PHE A 165 28.61 12.22 0.14
C PHE A 165 29.99 12.88 0.38
N GLY A 166 29.97 13.97 1.13
CA GLY A 166 31.12 14.79 1.49
C GLY A 166 31.40 14.86 2.98
N VAL A 167 30.56 14.27 3.83
CA VAL A 167 30.73 14.31 5.29
C VAL A 167 32.06 13.74 5.74
N TRP A 168 32.49 12.60 5.18
CA TRP A 168 33.80 12.00 5.47
C TRP A 168 34.99 12.93 5.16
N LYS A 169 34.88 13.78 4.13
CA LYS A 169 35.94 14.75 3.77
C LYS A 169 36.01 15.85 4.80
N TYR A 170 34.86 16.41 5.16
CA TYR A 170 34.79 17.47 6.17
C TYR A 170 35.22 16.95 7.55
N TRP A 171 34.80 15.72 7.90
CA TRP A 171 35.23 15.03 9.11
C TRP A 171 36.76 14.89 9.19
N ALA A 172 37.41 14.47 8.09
CA ALA A 172 38.87 14.35 8.02
C ALA A 172 39.60 15.68 8.27
N GLU A 173 38.99 16.82 7.92
CA GLU A 173 39.54 18.16 8.15
C GLU A 173 39.27 18.65 9.58
N ILE A 174 38.02 18.59 10.03
CA ILE A 174 37.59 19.21 11.29
C ILE A 174 38.08 18.42 12.51
N SER A 175 38.20 17.10 12.40
CA SER A 175 38.73 16.23 13.47
C SER A 175 40.21 16.49 13.79
N GLN A 176 40.95 17.20 12.93
CA GLN A 176 42.32 17.63 13.22
C GLN A 176 42.37 18.90 14.08
N GLN A 177 41.26 19.64 14.18
CA GLN A 177 41.21 20.93 14.88
C GLN A 177 40.73 20.80 16.34
N TYR A 178 40.03 19.72 16.67
CA TYR A 178 39.47 19.48 18.00
C TYR A 178 39.74 18.02 18.43
N PRO A 179 39.77 17.71 19.73
CA PRO A 179 39.73 16.33 20.17
C PRO A 179 38.49 15.64 19.63
N ALA A 180 38.70 14.45 19.06
CA ALA A 180 37.69 13.75 18.31
C ALA A 180 37.86 12.25 18.44
N PHE A 181 36.76 11.53 18.24
CA PHE A 181 36.77 10.10 17.96
C PHE A 181 35.63 9.74 17.01
N GLU A 182 35.75 8.60 16.35
CA GLU A 182 34.81 8.17 15.32
C GLU A 182 34.37 6.73 15.54
N PHE A 183 33.06 6.52 15.51
CA PHE A 183 32.48 5.19 15.33
C PHE A 183 32.42 4.84 13.85
N THR A 184 32.72 3.60 13.49
CA THR A 184 32.78 3.15 12.08
C THR A 184 31.65 2.20 11.69
N HIS A 185 30.80 1.82 12.66
CA HIS A 185 29.60 1.05 12.40
C HIS A 185 28.46 1.99 11.98
N THR A 186 27.38 1.46 11.39
CA THR A 186 26.14 2.24 11.18
C THR A 186 26.36 3.48 10.29
N HIS A 187 27.22 3.37 9.27
CA HIS A 187 27.61 4.45 8.34
C HIS A 187 28.51 5.54 8.93
N GLY A 188 28.84 5.43 10.21
CA GLY A 188 29.83 6.26 10.87
C GLY A 188 29.22 7.38 11.69
N LEU A 189 29.85 7.67 12.83
CA LEU A 189 29.48 8.79 13.69
C LEU A 189 30.73 9.43 14.25
N GLY A 190 31.04 10.63 13.75
CA GLY A 190 32.09 11.49 14.27
C GLY A 190 31.62 12.23 15.53
N VAL A 191 32.46 12.25 16.55
CA VAL A 191 32.21 12.95 17.83
C VAL A 191 33.31 13.97 18.05
N LEU A 192 32.95 15.26 18.06
CA LEU A 192 33.85 16.39 18.12
C LEU A 192 33.67 17.17 19.43
N LEU A 193 34.75 17.34 20.21
CA LEU A 193 34.72 18.08 21.47
C LEU A 193 35.13 19.54 21.24
N VAL A 194 34.16 20.36 20.86
CA VAL A 194 34.38 21.75 20.42
C VAL A 194 34.71 22.67 21.60
N GLY A 195 33.94 22.57 22.68
CA GLY A 195 34.09 23.43 23.86
C GLY A 195 35.48 23.37 24.51
N SER A 196 35.86 24.44 25.23
CA SER A 196 37.08 24.48 26.06
C SER A 196 36.94 23.72 27.39
N GLU A 197 35.73 23.63 27.94
CA GLU A 197 35.37 22.93 29.17
C GLU A 197 34.90 21.49 28.87
N ARG A 198 35.84 20.66 28.43
CA ARG A 198 35.56 19.32 27.91
C ARG A 198 35.26 18.32 29.03
N ASN A 199 34.26 17.48 28.82
CA ASN A 199 33.98 16.34 29.70
C ASN A 199 35.18 15.37 29.71
N SER A 200 35.65 14.99 30.90
CA SER A 200 36.85 14.18 31.06
C SER A 200 36.72 12.79 30.45
N ALA A 201 35.57 12.13 30.59
CA ALA A 201 35.35 10.80 30.04
C ALA A 201 35.39 10.82 28.50
N LEU A 202 34.83 11.86 27.87
CA LEU A 202 34.91 12.03 26.41
C LEU A 202 36.33 12.37 25.95
N LEU A 203 37.07 13.15 26.74
CA LEU A 203 38.46 13.49 26.42
C LEU A 203 39.36 12.25 26.47
N GLU A 204 39.17 11.38 27.46
CA GLU A 204 39.87 10.08 27.53
C GLU A 204 39.57 9.20 26.32
N LEU A 205 38.34 9.22 25.80
CA LEU A 205 37.99 8.53 24.56
C LEU A 205 38.70 9.11 23.34
N ALA A 206 38.76 10.43 23.22
CA ALA A 206 39.45 11.11 22.14
C ALA A 206 40.97 10.83 22.17
N ASP A 207 41.59 10.92 23.35
CA ASP A 207 43.01 10.60 23.54
C ASP A 207 43.31 9.13 23.21
N ALA A 208 42.44 8.22 23.64
CA ALA A 208 42.56 6.81 23.29
C ALA A 208 42.39 6.57 21.78
N ALA A 209 41.49 7.29 21.11
CA ALA A 209 41.33 7.21 19.66
C ALA A 209 42.56 7.73 18.91
N ALA A 210 43.10 8.88 19.31
CA ALA A 210 44.34 9.42 18.76
C ALA A 210 45.54 8.46 18.94
N ALA A 211 45.56 7.68 20.03
CA ALA A 211 46.56 6.65 20.29
C ALA A 211 46.29 5.29 19.59
N GLY A 212 45.23 5.17 18.79
CA GLY A 212 44.85 3.94 18.08
C GLY A 212 44.11 2.89 18.94
N GLY A 213 43.66 3.26 20.14
CA GLY A 213 43.02 2.38 21.13
C GLY A 213 41.50 2.25 21.05
N PHE A 214 40.82 2.93 20.11
CA PHE A 214 39.34 3.03 20.13
C PHE A 214 38.57 1.79 19.67
N ALA A 215 39.25 0.81 19.05
CA ALA A 215 38.61 -0.34 18.41
C ALA A 215 37.69 -1.15 19.35
N LEU A 216 38.05 -1.29 20.63
CA LEU A 216 37.23 -2.02 21.60
C LEU A 216 35.93 -1.28 21.92
N ILE A 217 35.98 0.04 22.13
CA ILE A 217 34.80 0.87 22.41
C ILE A 217 33.86 0.88 21.20
N ASN A 218 34.41 1.08 20.00
CA ASN A 218 33.63 1.00 18.77
C ASN A 218 32.91 -0.35 18.66
N ARG A 219 33.59 -1.46 19.01
CA ARG A 219 32.97 -2.80 19.01
C ARG A 219 31.88 -2.96 20.07
N VAL A 220 32.05 -2.38 21.26
CA VAL A 220 31.04 -2.42 22.32
C VAL A 220 29.76 -1.74 21.85
N PHE A 221 29.86 -0.51 21.33
CA PHE A 221 28.69 0.21 20.85
C PHE A 221 28.08 -0.40 19.58
N ASP A 222 28.89 -0.99 18.69
CA ASP A 222 28.37 -1.77 17.56
C ASP A 222 27.52 -2.97 18.02
N VAL A 223 28.01 -3.75 19.00
CA VAL A 223 27.27 -4.91 19.53
C VAL A 223 25.94 -4.47 20.16
N LEU A 224 25.96 -3.39 20.96
CA LEU A 224 24.75 -2.87 21.60
C LEU A 224 23.77 -2.31 20.55
N GLY A 225 24.28 -1.56 19.58
CA GLY A 225 23.51 -1.00 18.48
C GLY A 225 22.85 -2.06 17.60
N ARG A 226 23.52 -3.20 17.39
CA ARG A 226 22.92 -4.34 16.67
C ARG A 226 21.68 -4.89 17.35
N ASN A 227 21.58 -4.85 18.68
CA ASN A 227 20.35 -5.28 19.37
C ASN A 227 19.16 -4.35 19.04
N VAL A 228 19.41 -3.04 18.95
CA VAL A 228 18.39 -2.06 18.53
C VAL A 228 17.98 -2.28 17.08
N LYS A 229 18.94 -2.49 16.17
CA LYS A 229 18.65 -2.81 14.77
C LYS A 229 17.86 -4.11 14.62
N ASN A 230 18.20 -5.14 15.39
CA ASN A 230 17.45 -6.41 15.39
C ASN A 230 16.01 -6.21 15.88
N MET A 231 15.77 -5.30 16.83
CA MET A 231 14.42 -4.96 17.29
C MET A 231 13.60 -4.30 16.16
N GLU A 232 14.17 -3.33 15.45
CA GLU A 232 13.53 -2.74 14.25
C GLU A 232 13.22 -3.80 13.20
N GLU A 233 14.20 -4.64 12.88
CA GLU A 233 14.03 -5.68 11.87
C GLU A 233 12.92 -6.67 12.27
N LEU A 234 12.85 -7.02 13.55
CA LEU A 234 11.82 -7.90 14.09
C LEU A 234 10.43 -7.26 14.00
N GLU A 235 10.27 -6.00 14.41
CA GLU A 235 9.01 -5.26 14.30
C GLU A 235 8.56 -5.16 12.84
N ARG A 236 9.47 -4.83 11.92
CA ARG A 236 9.21 -4.74 10.49
C ARG A 236 8.79 -6.09 9.89
N VAL A 237 9.46 -7.18 10.24
CA VAL A 237 9.12 -8.53 9.77
C VAL A 237 7.74 -8.95 10.30
N TYR A 238 7.41 -8.67 11.56
CA TYR A 238 6.09 -8.97 12.11
C TYR A 238 4.98 -8.15 11.45
N ALA A 239 5.20 -6.87 11.18
CA ALA A 239 4.26 -6.03 10.44
C ALA A 239 4.02 -6.58 9.03
N GLY A 240 5.08 -6.88 8.29
CA GLY A 240 4.98 -7.48 6.95
C GLY A 240 4.28 -8.85 6.96
N LEU A 241 4.49 -9.67 7.99
CA LEU A 241 3.80 -10.95 8.14
C LEU A 241 2.29 -10.76 8.42
N ALA A 242 1.92 -9.75 9.21
CA ALA A 242 0.52 -9.43 9.48
C ALA A 242 -0.20 -8.96 8.20
N ASP A 243 0.45 -8.10 7.42
CA ASP A 243 -0.09 -7.62 6.13
C ASP A 243 -0.24 -8.76 5.13
N ALA A 244 0.78 -9.61 4.99
CA ALA A 244 0.74 -10.77 4.12
C ALA A 244 -0.39 -11.74 4.52
N ARG A 245 -0.60 -11.97 5.83
CA ARG A 245 -1.73 -12.76 6.33
C ARG A 245 -3.07 -12.11 5.97
N GLY A 246 -3.19 -10.80 6.11
CA GLY A 246 -4.38 -10.04 5.70
C GLY A 246 -4.69 -10.22 4.22
N GLN A 247 -3.67 -10.13 3.35
CA GLN A 247 -3.81 -10.37 1.92
C GLN A 247 -4.24 -11.82 1.60
N VAL A 248 -3.66 -12.82 2.27
CA VAL A 248 -4.05 -14.23 2.10
C VAL A 248 -5.52 -14.44 2.47
N VAL A 249 -5.99 -13.84 3.57
CA VAL A 249 -7.40 -13.92 3.98
C VAL A 249 -8.29 -13.27 2.93
N ALA A 250 -7.94 -12.07 2.45
CA ALA A 250 -8.71 -11.37 1.42
C ALA A 250 -8.80 -12.16 0.11
N LEU A 251 -7.68 -12.72 -0.36
CA LEU A 251 -7.62 -13.56 -1.55
C LEU A 251 -8.42 -14.86 -1.36
N THR A 252 -8.37 -15.46 -0.18
CA THR A 252 -9.15 -16.68 0.13
C THR A 252 -10.65 -16.39 0.09
N GLN A 253 -11.10 -15.26 0.65
CA GLN A 253 -12.50 -14.84 0.58
C GLN A 253 -12.93 -14.55 -0.87
N GLN A 254 -12.07 -13.90 -1.65
CA GLN A 254 -12.33 -13.67 -3.07
C GLN A 254 -12.47 -14.98 -3.84
N GLU A 255 -11.61 -15.95 -3.59
CA GLU A 255 -11.68 -17.27 -4.22
C GLU A 255 -12.95 -18.03 -3.84
N GLN A 256 -13.36 -18.00 -2.58
CA GLN A 256 -14.63 -18.60 -2.13
C GLN A 256 -15.84 -17.96 -2.84
N MET A 257 -15.87 -16.63 -2.97
CA MET A 257 -16.93 -15.94 -3.72
C MET A 257 -16.94 -16.34 -5.20
N ARG A 258 -15.77 -16.48 -5.83
CA ARG A 258 -15.67 -16.95 -7.22
C ARG A 258 -16.17 -18.38 -7.35
N GLN A 259 -15.82 -19.28 -6.43
CA GLN A 259 -16.30 -20.67 -6.44
C GLN A 259 -17.82 -20.76 -6.28
N GLN A 260 -18.40 -19.98 -5.36
CA GLN A 260 -19.86 -19.89 -5.23
C GLN A 260 -20.52 -19.35 -6.51
N ARG A 261 -19.91 -18.37 -7.17
CA ARG A 261 -20.41 -17.82 -8.43
C ARG A 261 -20.34 -18.84 -9.56
N VAL A 262 -19.27 -19.64 -9.64
CA VAL A 262 -19.14 -20.72 -10.61
C VAL A 262 -20.26 -21.75 -10.40
N LEU A 263 -20.48 -22.21 -9.16
CA LEU A 263 -21.56 -23.15 -8.85
C LEU A 263 -22.96 -22.61 -9.22
N GLN A 264 -23.21 -21.32 -8.98
CA GLN A 264 -24.47 -20.67 -9.40
C GLN A 264 -24.63 -20.64 -10.92
N LEU A 265 -23.55 -20.32 -11.65
CA LEU A 265 -23.57 -20.29 -13.11
C LEU A 265 -23.76 -21.69 -13.69
N GLU A 266 -23.13 -22.71 -13.11
CA GLU A 266 -23.33 -24.11 -13.51
C GLU A 266 -24.79 -24.55 -13.35
N GLN A 267 -25.43 -24.19 -12.23
CA GLN A 267 -26.86 -24.46 -12.02
C GLN A 267 -27.75 -23.73 -13.05
N GLN A 268 -27.44 -22.47 -13.36
CA GLN A 268 -28.18 -21.71 -14.38
C GLN A 268 -28.02 -22.32 -15.77
N VAL A 269 -26.81 -22.75 -16.15
CA VAL A 269 -26.55 -23.42 -17.43
C VAL A 269 -27.37 -24.71 -17.52
N GLN A 270 -27.35 -25.55 -16.49
CA GLN A 270 -28.16 -26.78 -16.47
C GLN A 270 -29.67 -26.50 -16.60
N GLN A 271 -30.18 -25.47 -15.93
CA GLN A 271 -31.59 -25.08 -16.02
C GLN A 271 -31.95 -24.60 -17.44
N LEU A 272 -31.09 -23.81 -18.06
CA LEU A 272 -31.28 -23.33 -19.43
C LEU A 272 -31.22 -24.47 -20.45
N GLU A 273 -30.32 -25.45 -20.25
CA GLU A 273 -30.24 -26.65 -21.08
C GLU A 273 -31.53 -27.48 -21.01
N GLN A 274 -32.08 -27.68 -19.81
CA GLN A 274 -33.36 -28.38 -19.63
C GLN A 274 -34.52 -27.62 -20.29
N GLN A 275 -34.58 -26.29 -20.14
CA GLN A 275 -35.59 -25.46 -20.80
C GLN A 275 -35.49 -25.55 -22.33
N SER A 276 -34.27 -25.48 -22.87
CA SER A 276 -34.01 -25.62 -24.30
C SER A 276 -34.45 -26.98 -24.83
N GLN A 277 -34.16 -28.07 -24.10
CA GLN A 277 -34.63 -29.42 -24.46
C GLN A 277 -36.17 -29.53 -24.43
N GLN A 278 -36.82 -28.97 -23.41
CA GLN A 278 -38.29 -28.94 -23.35
C GLN A 278 -38.91 -28.16 -24.50
N GLN A 279 -38.35 -26.98 -24.82
CA GLN A 279 -38.82 -26.17 -25.95
C GLN A 279 -38.63 -26.90 -27.27
N SER A 280 -37.51 -27.59 -27.46
CA SER A 280 -37.25 -28.41 -28.65
C SER A 280 -38.26 -29.55 -28.80
N LEU A 281 -38.53 -30.29 -27.71
CA LEU A 281 -39.57 -31.34 -27.70
C LEU A 281 -40.96 -30.78 -28.00
N HIS A 282 -41.31 -29.64 -27.42
CA HIS A 282 -42.59 -28.98 -27.67
C HIS A 282 -42.72 -28.52 -29.12
N ALA A 283 -41.66 -27.96 -29.71
CA ALA A 283 -41.63 -27.58 -31.12
C ALA A 283 -41.86 -28.80 -32.04
N GLN A 284 -41.18 -29.93 -31.77
CA GLN A 284 -41.40 -31.18 -32.52
C GLN A 284 -42.84 -31.70 -32.42
N GLN A 285 -43.46 -31.62 -31.24
CA GLN A 285 -44.87 -31.99 -31.08
C GLN A 285 -45.80 -31.08 -31.87
N LEU A 286 -45.54 -29.77 -31.87
CA LEU A 286 -46.31 -28.81 -32.66
C LEU A 286 -46.19 -29.10 -34.17
N GLU A 287 -44.97 -29.40 -34.64
CA GLU A 287 -44.72 -29.78 -36.03
C GLU A 287 -45.53 -31.02 -36.43
N GLN A 288 -45.54 -32.07 -35.60
CA GLN A 288 -46.35 -33.27 -35.83
C GLN A 288 -47.86 -32.97 -35.86
N GLN A 289 -48.35 -32.12 -34.97
CA GLN A 289 -49.75 -31.70 -34.96
C GLN A 289 -50.12 -30.91 -36.22
N ILE A 290 -49.25 -30.01 -36.67
CA ILE A 290 -49.44 -29.25 -37.92
C ILE A 290 -49.47 -30.21 -39.11
N GLU A 291 -48.57 -31.18 -39.17
CA GLU A 291 -48.51 -32.16 -40.25
C GLU A 291 -49.80 -33.02 -40.29
N GLN A 292 -50.25 -33.51 -39.13
CA GLN A 292 -51.48 -34.29 -39.02
C GLN A 292 -52.73 -33.46 -39.35
N PHE A 293 -52.79 -32.20 -38.92
CA PHE A 293 -53.88 -31.29 -39.29
C PHE A 293 -53.90 -31.04 -40.80
N THR A 294 -52.73 -30.88 -41.42
CA THR A 294 -52.58 -30.70 -42.87
C THR A 294 -53.07 -31.93 -43.64
N GLN A 295 -52.69 -33.15 -43.20
CA GLN A 295 -53.18 -34.40 -43.78
C GLN A 295 -54.70 -34.55 -43.65
N ASN A 296 -55.25 -34.27 -42.47
CA ASN A 296 -56.70 -34.31 -42.23
C ASN A 296 -57.45 -33.31 -43.12
N SER A 297 -56.91 -32.10 -43.30
CA SER A 297 -57.50 -31.09 -44.18
C SER A 297 -57.50 -31.53 -45.64
N LEU A 298 -56.42 -32.15 -46.12
CA LEU A 298 -56.34 -32.71 -47.47
C LEU A 298 -57.34 -33.84 -47.67
N ALA A 299 -57.41 -34.79 -46.74
CA ALA A 299 -58.37 -35.90 -46.79
C ALA A 299 -59.82 -35.41 -46.77
N SER A 300 -60.13 -34.40 -45.95
CA SER A 300 -61.46 -33.78 -45.92
C SER A 300 -61.80 -33.09 -47.25
N ALA A 301 -60.84 -32.41 -47.88
CA ALA A 301 -61.04 -31.77 -49.18
C ALA A 301 -61.29 -32.81 -50.29
N GLU A 302 -60.57 -33.93 -50.25
CA GLU A 302 -60.74 -35.04 -51.19
C GLU A 302 -62.11 -35.72 -51.01
N LEU A 303 -62.52 -36.00 -49.77
CA LEU A 303 -63.85 -36.54 -49.49
C LEU A 303 -64.97 -35.59 -49.94
N GLN A 304 -64.83 -34.28 -49.71
CA GLN A 304 -65.79 -33.28 -50.20
C GLN A 304 -65.89 -33.30 -51.72
N ARG A 305 -64.77 -33.49 -52.42
CA ARG A 305 -64.74 -33.63 -53.87
C ARG A 305 -65.44 -34.90 -54.34
N THR A 306 -65.17 -36.06 -53.73
CA THR A 306 -65.84 -37.32 -54.06
C THR A 306 -67.36 -37.22 -53.82
N ILE A 307 -67.79 -36.64 -52.70
CA ILE A 307 -69.23 -36.42 -52.42
C ILE A 307 -69.85 -35.50 -53.49
N ALA A 308 -69.13 -34.47 -53.93
CA ALA A 308 -69.61 -33.59 -55.00
C ALA A 308 -69.72 -34.33 -56.35
N GLU A 309 -68.75 -35.19 -56.66
CA GLU A 309 -68.75 -36.02 -57.87
C GLU A 309 -69.89 -37.06 -57.84
N GLU A 310 -70.07 -37.80 -56.74
CA GLU A 310 -71.19 -38.74 -56.56
C GLU A 310 -72.55 -38.04 -56.61
N ARG A 311 -72.69 -36.87 -55.98
CA ARG A 311 -73.92 -36.06 -56.08
C ARG A 311 -74.17 -35.62 -57.52
N ALA A 312 -73.14 -35.19 -58.25
CA ALA A 312 -73.27 -34.80 -59.65
C ALA A 312 -73.69 -36.01 -60.51
N GLN A 313 -73.09 -37.18 -60.26
CA GLN A 313 -73.42 -38.43 -60.96
C GLN A 313 -74.85 -38.88 -60.67
N ALA A 314 -75.26 -38.96 -59.40
CA ALA A 314 -76.62 -39.31 -59.00
C ALA A 314 -77.65 -38.32 -59.57
N MET A 315 -77.31 -37.03 -59.61
CA MET A 315 -78.17 -36.01 -60.21
C MET A 315 -78.25 -36.16 -61.75
N ASN A 316 -77.17 -36.61 -62.39
CA ASN A 316 -77.15 -36.90 -63.81
C ASN A 316 -77.91 -38.20 -64.16
N GLU A 317 -77.77 -39.25 -63.36
CA GLU A 317 -78.55 -40.49 -63.47
C GLU A 317 -80.04 -40.25 -63.24
N MET A 318 -80.38 -39.43 -62.24
CA MET A 318 -81.76 -39.03 -62.02
C MET A 318 -82.29 -38.21 -63.20
N LYS A 319 -81.48 -37.31 -63.78
CA LYS A 319 -81.82 -36.62 -65.03
C LYS A 319 -82.05 -37.62 -66.16
N THR A 320 -81.16 -38.57 -66.43
CA THR A 320 -81.33 -39.54 -67.53
C THR A 320 -82.48 -40.51 -67.32
N LEU A 321 -82.90 -40.79 -66.09
CA LEU A 321 -84.08 -41.63 -65.82
C LEU A 321 -85.40 -40.85 -65.92
N VAL A 322 -85.41 -39.59 -65.48
CA VAL A 322 -86.60 -38.76 -65.36
C VAL A 322 -86.88 -37.98 -66.65
N LEU A 323 -85.86 -37.46 -67.35
CA LEU A 323 -86.04 -36.73 -68.62
C LEU A 323 -86.77 -37.54 -69.68
N PRO A 324 -86.40 -38.79 -70.01
CA PRO A 324 -87.13 -39.57 -71.02
C PRO A 324 -88.57 -39.88 -70.60
N ARG A 325 -88.85 -39.98 -69.29
CA ARG A 325 -90.21 -40.16 -68.77
C ARG A 325 -91.04 -38.87 -68.84
N LEU A 326 -90.42 -37.73 -68.57
CA LEU A 326 -91.01 -36.41 -68.76
C LEU A 326 -91.27 -36.15 -70.24
N GLU A 327 -90.28 -36.35 -71.11
CA GLU A 327 -90.41 -36.24 -72.57
C GLU A 327 -91.43 -37.24 -73.12
N SER A 328 -91.50 -38.47 -72.61
CA SER A 328 -92.55 -39.43 -72.97
C SER A 328 -93.93 -38.99 -72.50
N SER A 329 -94.04 -38.39 -71.31
CA SER A 329 -95.30 -37.85 -70.79
C SER A 329 -95.72 -36.60 -71.55
N GLU A 330 -94.76 -35.76 -71.95
CA GLU A 330 -94.94 -34.58 -72.77
C GLU A 330 -95.34 -34.98 -74.20
N GLN A 331 -94.68 -35.97 -74.82
CA GLN A 331 -95.11 -36.56 -76.10
C GLN A 331 -96.48 -37.25 -76.03
N LYS A 332 -96.83 -37.85 -74.89
CA LYS A 332 -98.19 -38.38 -74.65
C LYS A 332 -99.20 -37.24 -74.56
N LEU A 333 -98.88 -36.15 -73.86
CA LEU A 333 -99.69 -34.94 -73.80
C LEU A 333 -99.83 -34.28 -75.19
N ASP A 334 -98.75 -34.16 -75.94
CA ASP A 334 -98.75 -33.64 -77.31
C ASP A 334 -99.52 -34.54 -78.28
N LYS A 335 -99.45 -35.87 -78.14
CA LYS A 335 -100.32 -36.80 -78.89
C LYS A 335 -101.80 -36.65 -78.53
N VAL A 336 -102.11 -36.36 -77.27
CA VAL A 336 -103.49 -36.05 -76.84
C VAL A 336 -103.93 -34.70 -77.41
N LEU A 337 -103.04 -33.71 -77.50
CA LEU A 337 -103.33 -32.38 -78.06
C LEU A 337 -103.35 -32.34 -79.60
N GLN A 338 -102.65 -33.25 -80.29
CA GLN A 338 -102.64 -33.40 -81.75
C GLN A 338 -103.82 -34.23 -82.29
N GLN A 339 -104.62 -34.87 -81.44
CA GLN A 339 -105.93 -35.37 -81.84
C GLN A 339 -106.87 -34.18 -82.08
N ARG A 340 -106.80 -33.64 -83.31
CA ARG A 340 -107.76 -32.68 -83.88
C ARG A 340 -109.11 -33.36 -84.06
N TRP A 341 -109.84 -33.51 -82.97
CA TRP A 341 -111.27 -33.25 -83.00
C TRP A 341 -111.43 -31.74 -82.77
N TRP A 342 -112.37 -31.10 -83.47
CA TRP A 342 -112.80 -29.70 -83.28
C TRP A 342 -112.01 -28.59 -84.02
N ARG A 343 -112.38 -28.40 -85.31
CA ARG A 343 -112.58 -27.14 -86.08
C ARG A 343 -113.00 -27.59 -87.50
N ARG A 344 -114.22 -27.45 -88.02
CA ARG A 344 -115.10 -26.26 -88.16
C ARG A 344 -114.34 -24.99 -88.50
#